data_AF-B7ZAP0-F1
#
_entry.id   AF-B7ZAP0-F1
#
_cell.length_a   1.000
_cell.length_b   1.000
_cell.length_c   1.000
_cell.angle_alpha   90.00
_cell.angle_beta   90.00
_cell.angle_gamma   90.00
#
_symmetry.space_group_name_H-M   'P 1'
#
loop_
_entity.id
_entity.type
_entity.pdbx_description
1 polymer ?
#
loop_
_entity_poly.entity_id
_entity_poly.type
_entity_poly.pdbx_seq_one_letter_code
_entity_poly.pdbx_strand_id
1 'polypeptide(L)'
;MIENSSWSMTFEERENRRLQEASMRLEQENDDLAHELVTSKIALRNDLDQAEDKADVLNKELLLTKQRLVETEEEKRKQEEETAQLKEVFRKQLEKAEYEIKKTTAIIAEYKQICSQLSTRLEKQQAASKEELEVVKGKMMACKHCSDIFSKEGALKLAATGREDQGIETDDEKDSLKKQLREMELELAQTKLQLVEAKCKIQELEHQRGALMNEIQAAKNSWFSKTLNSIKTATGTQPLQPAPVTQPPKEST
;
A
#
# COMPACT_ATOMS: atom_id res chain seq x y z
N MET A 1 -42.88 44.52 109.87
CA MET A 1 -41.63 44.94 109.18
C MET A 1 -40.68 43.77 108.99
N ILE A 2 -40.38 42.96 110.02
CA ILE A 2 -39.45 41.81 109.91
C ILE A 2 -39.91 40.74 108.89
N GLU A 3 -41.22 40.42 108.86
CA GLU A 3 -41.75 39.45 107.88
C GLU A 3 -41.60 39.91 106.43
N ASN A 4 -41.80 41.20 106.13
CA ASN A 4 -41.58 41.74 104.78
C ASN A 4 -40.11 41.64 104.38
N SER A 5 -39.16 41.93 105.29
CA SER A 5 -37.73 41.81 105.00
C SER A 5 -37.29 40.37 104.77
N SER A 6 -37.85 39.40 105.51
CA SER A 6 -37.59 37.97 105.29
C SER A 6 -38.20 37.47 103.97
N TRP A 7 -39.41 37.90 103.64
CA TRP A 7 -40.04 37.59 102.34
C TRP A 7 -39.29 38.21 101.16
N SER A 8 -38.79 39.45 101.30
CA SER A 8 -37.90 40.06 100.31
C SER A 8 -36.65 39.19 100.15
N MET A 9 -35.87 38.96 101.21
CA MET A 9 -34.60 38.24 101.11
C MET A 9 -34.76 36.87 100.44
N THR A 10 -35.80 36.11 100.77
CA THR A 10 -36.10 34.81 100.15
C THR A 10 -36.53 34.93 98.68
N PHE A 11 -37.26 35.99 98.32
CA PHE A 11 -37.60 36.30 96.94
C PHE A 11 -36.35 36.65 96.12
N GLU A 12 -35.47 37.51 96.65
CA GLU A 12 -34.22 37.88 96.00
C GLU A 12 -33.27 36.67 95.85
N GLU A 13 -33.17 35.80 96.86
CA GLU A 13 -32.41 34.55 96.75
C GLU A 13 -32.96 33.63 95.66
N ARG A 14 -34.29 33.50 95.58
CA ARG A 14 -34.95 32.68 94.55
C ARG A 14 -34.73 33.25 93.15
N GLU A 15 -34.83 34.56 93.00
CA GLU A 15 -34.60 35.24 91.73
C GLU A 15 -33.12 35.16 91.32
N ASN A 16 -32.19 35.34 92.25
CA ASN A 16 -30.76 35.17 92.01
C ASN A 16 -30.46 33.73 91.56
N ARG A 17 -31.05 32.72 92.21
CA ARG A 17 -30.93 31.32 91.77
C ARG A 17 -31.47 31.12 90.35
N ARG A 18 -32.63 31.69 90.03
CA ARG A 18 -33.22 31.62 88.68
C ARG A 18 -32.33 32.29 87.63
N LEU A 19 -31.74 33.44 87.96
CA LEU A 19 -30.82 34.16 87.08
C LEU A 19 -29.51 33.39 86.89
N GLN A 20 -28.97 32.77 87.94
CA GLN A 20 -27.79 31.91 87.86
C GLN A 20 -28.04 30.69 86.98
N GLU A 21 -29.18 30.00 87.16
CA GLU A 21 -29.60 28.88 86.31
C GLU A 21 -29.78 29.30 84.84
N ALA A 22 -30.30 30.50 84.59
CA ALA A 22 -30.41 31.05 83.24
C ALA A 22 -29.06 31.44 82.63
N SER A 23 -28.17 32.06 83.41
CA SER A 23 -26.80 32.41 82.97
C SER A 23 -26.03 31.17 82.58
N MET A 24 -26.03 30.15 83.44
CA MET A 24 -25.33 28.89 83.18
C MET A 24 -25.85 28.20 81.90
N ARG A 25 -27.16 28.26 81.65
CA ARG A 25 -27.76 27.73 80.42
C ARG A 25 -27.33 28.53 79.19
N LEU A 26 -27.38 29.86 79.27
CA LEU A 26 -26.97 30.73 78.18
C LEU A 26 -25.47 30.60 77.89
N GLU A 27 -24.66 30.41 78.92
CA GLU A 27 -23.22 30.11 78.79
C GLU A 27 -23.03 28.80 78.04
N GLN A 28 -23.72 27.73 78.44
CA GLN A 28 -23.65 26.43 77.76
C GLN A 28 -24.13 26.52 76.30
N GLU A 29 -25.27 27.16 76.04
CA GLU A 29 -25.79 27.35 74.67
C GLU A 29 -24.81 28.17 73.81
N ASN A 30 -24.16 29.19 74.37
CA ASN A 30 -23.15 29.98 73.67
C ASN A 30 -21.89 29.16 73.37
N ASP A 31 -21.43 28.34 74.31
CA ASP A 31 -20.31 27.43 74.11
C ASP A 31 -20.61 26.39 73.02
N ASP A 32 -21.81 25.80 73.03
CA ASP A 32 -22.26 24.84 72.02
C ASP A 32 -22.33 25.51 70.63
N LEU A 33 -22.92 26.71 70.53
CA LEU A 33 -22.98 27.48 69.28
C LEU A 33 -21.58 27.88 68.79
N ALA A 34 -20.67 28.26 69.69
CA ALA A 34 -19.29 28.57 69.34
C ALA A 34 -18.56 27.34 68.81
N HIS A 35 -18.75 26.17 69.43
CA HIS A 35 -18.21 24.90 68.97
C HIS A 35 -18.77 24.49 67.61
N GLU A 36 -20.08 24.59 67.39
CA GLU A 36 -20.72 24.31 66.11
C GLU A 36 -20.20 25.23 65.01
N LEU A 37 -20.09 26.53 65.30
CA LEU A 37 -19.58 27.52 64.34
C LEU A 37 -18.13 27.25 63.96
N VAL A 38 -17.26 26.95 64.93
CA VAL A 38 -15.86 26.60 64.68
C VAL A 38 -15.76 25.31 63.87
N THR A 39 -16.54 24.29 64.23
CA THR A 39 -16.56 23.00 63.52
C THR A 39 -17.03 23.17 62.08
N SER A 40 -18.13 23.91 61.87
CA SER A 40 -18.66 24.22 60.54
C SER A 40 -17.67 25.05 59.72
N LYS A 41 -17.01 26.03 60.32
CA LYS A 41 -15.98 26.84 59.65
C LYS A 41 -14.78 25.99 59.21
N ILE A 42 -14.33 25.05 60.04
CA ILE A 42 -13.25 24.12 59.67
C ILE A 42 -13.69 23.22 58.51
N ALA A 43 -14.89 22.66 58.58
CA ALA A 43 -15.43 21.81 57.51
C ALA A 43 -15.54 22.57 56.17
N LEU A 44 -16.14 23.76 56.18
CA LEU A 44 -16.27 24.59 54.98
C LEU A 44 -14.93 25.00 54.39
N ARG A 45 -13.92 25.26 55.23
CA ARG A 45 -12.57 25.57 54.76
C ARG A 45 -11.91 24.36 54.09
N ASN A 46 -12.06 23.17 54.67
CA ASN A 46 -11.56 21.94 54.07
C ASN A 46 -12.26 21.65 52.73
N ASP A 47 -13.59 21.84 52.66
CA ASP A 47 -14.33 21.67 51.42
C ASP A 47 -13.91 22.67 50.34
N LEU A 48 -13.62 23.92 50.73
CA LEU A 48 -13.10 24.94 49.84
C LEU A 48 -11.70 24.56 49.32
N ASP A 49 -10.78 24.18 50.22
CA ASP A 49 -9.42 23.75 49.85
C ASP A 49 -9.48 22.55 48.88
N GLN A 50 -10.36 21.57 49.14
CA GLN A 50 -10.56 20.42 48.23
C GLN A 50 -11.14 20.83 46.86
N ALA A 51 -12.06 21.79 46.83
CA ALA A 51 -12.63 22.29 45.59
C ALA A 51 -11.58 23.05 44.75
N GLU A 52 -10.72 23.82 45.39
CA GLU A 52 -9.59 24.52 44.76
C GLU A 52 -8.58 23.52 44.18
N ASP A 53 -8.15 22.53 44.96
CA ASP A 53 -7.24 21.47 44.49
C ASP A 53 -7.82 20.72 43.28
N LYS A 54 -9.13 20.41 43.32
CA LYS A 54 -9.81 19.74 42.20
C LYS A 54 -9.87 20.63 40.96
N ALA A 55 -10.13 21.93 41.12
CA ALA A 55 -10.12 22.87 40.01
C ALA A 55 -8.74 22.95 39.36
N ASP A 56 -7.67 22.96 40.16
CA ASP A 56 -6.28 22.96 39.68
C ASP A 56 -5.91 21.67 38.94
N VAL A 57 -6.32 20.51 39.44
CA VAL A 57 -6.13 19.22 38.75
C VAL A 57 -6.85 19.21 37.40
N LEU A 58 -8.13 19.61 37.38
CA LEU A 58 -8.92 19.64 36.14
C LEU A 58 -8.34 20.64 35.13
N ASN A 59 -7.82 21.78 35.58
CA ASN A 59 -7.18 22.75 34.70
C ASN A 59 -5.89 22.18 34.07
N LYS A 60 -5.08 21.44 34.84
CA LYS A 60 -3.88 20.75 34.33
C LYS A 60 -4.25 19.67 33.31
N GLU A 61 -5.26 18.85 33.60
CA GLU A 61 -5.74 17.81 32.69
C GLU A 61 -6.32 18.40 31.39
N LEU A 62 -7.05 19.51 31.49
CA LEU A 62 -7.58 20.23 30.33
C LEU A 62 -6.45 20.75 29.43
N LEU A 63 -5.39 21.32 30.02
CA LEU A 63 -4.22 21.79 29.28
C LEU A 63 -3.50 20.64 28.55
N LEU A 64 -3.25 19.53 29.25
CA LEU A 64 -2.64 18.34 28.66
C LEU A 64 -3.49 17.75 27.53
N THR A 65 -4.81 17.72 27.71
CA THR A 65 -5.74 17.23 26.69
C THR A 65 -5.75 18.14 25.47
N LYS A 66 -5.73 19.46 25.66
CA LYS A 66 -5.62 20.44 24.55
C LYS A 66 -4.30 20.28 23.80
N GLN A 67 -3.18 20.10 24.50
CA GLN A 67 -1.89 19.86 23.86
C GLN A 67 -1.91 18.58 23.01
N ARG A 68 -2.41 17.47 23.57
CA ARG A 68 -2.53 16.20 22.84
C ARG A 68 -3.45 16.34 21.61
N LEU A 69 -4.54 17.12 21.72
CA LEU A 69 -5.42 17.39 20.60
C LEU A 69 -4.67 18.10 19.47
N VAL A 70 -3.92 19.17 19.78
CA VAL A 70 -3.12 19.91 18.79
C VAL A 70 -2.10 18.98 18.12
N GLU A 71 -1.34 18.19 18.88
CA GLU A 71 -0.37 17.23 18.34
C GLU A 71 -1.05 16.22 17.40
N THR A 72 -2.25 15.75 17.76
CA THR A 72 -3.02 14.81 16.93
C THR A 72 -3.56 15.47 15.66
N GLU A 73 -4.01 16.71 15.74
CA GLU A 73 -4.49 17.48 14.59
C GLU A 73 -3.35 17.81 13.61
N GLU A 74 -2.16 18.14 14.11
CA GLU A 74 -0.97 18.37 13.29
C GLU A 74 -0.52 17.09 12.57
N GLU A 75 -0.49 15.95 13.27
CA GLU A 75 -0.17 14.65 12.66
C GLU A 75 -1.22 14.26 11.61
N LYS A 76 -2.51 14.47 11.90
CA LYS A 76 -3.59 14.26 10.92
C LYS A 76 -3.38 15.10 9.67
N ARG A 77 -3.09 16.40 9.82
CA ARG A 77 -2.80 17.30 8.69
C ARG A 77 -1.62 16.81 7.87
N LYS A 78 -0.54 16.38 8.52
CA LYS A 78 0.64 15.82 7.85
C LYS A 78 0.29 14.54 7.06
N GLN A 79 -0.48 13.63 7.65
CA GLN A 79 -0.93 12.41 6.97
C GLN A 79 -1.85 12.71 5.78
N GLU A 80 -2.70 13.74 5.87
CA GLU A 80 -3.53 14.21 4.76
C GLU A 80 -2.67 14.77 3.62
N GLU A 81 -1.63 15.53 3.92
CA GLU A 81 -0.66 16.05 2.95
C GLU A 81 0.13 14.92 2.26
N GLU A 82 0.65 13.96 3.02
CA GLU A 82 1.35 12.78 2.48
C GLU A 82 0.42 11.95 1.60
N THR A 83 -0.84 11.75 2.02
CA THR A 83 -1.86 11.06 1.23
C THR A 83 -2.17 11.80 -0.08
N ALA A 84 -2.25 13.14 -0.04
CA ALA A 84 -2.47 13.96 -1.23
C ALA A 84 -1.30 13.86 -2.21
N GLN A 85 -0.06 13.93 -1.71
CA GLN A 85 1.14 13.76 -2.54
C GLN A 85 1.22 12.36 -3.15
N LEU A 86 0.91 11.32 -2.38
CA LEU A 86 0.89 9.95 -2.88
C LEU A 86 -0.16 9.75 -3.98
N LYS A 87 -1.37 10.29 -3.81
CA LYS A 87 -2.41 10.29 -4.85
C LYS A 87 -1.94 10.99 -6.13
N GLU A 88 -1.22 12.11 -5.99
CA GLU A 88 -0.67 12.84 -7.14
C GLU A 88 0.38 12.03 -7.90
N VAL A 89 1.28 11.35 -7.18
CA VAL A 89 2.27 10.46 -7.80
C VAL A 89 1.57 9.32 -8.53
N PHE A 90 0.59 8.67 -7.91
CA PHE A 90 -0.18 7.60 -8.57
C PHE A 90 -0.89 8.10 -9.82
N ARG A 91 -1.52 9.27 -9.78
CA ARG A 91 -2.19 9.89 -10.93
C ARG A 91 -1.21 10.10 -12.09
N LYS A 92 -0.03 10.69 -11.82
CA LYS A 92 1.02 10.88 -12.83
C LYS A 92 1.53 9.57 -13.43
N GLN A 93 1.69 8.54 -12.61
CA GLN A 93 2.13 7.22 -13.11
C GLN A 93 1.06 6.54 -13.96
N LEU A 94 -0.21 6.68 -13.59
CA LEU A 94 -1.33 6.19 -14.40
C LEU A 94 -1.39 6.91 -15.75
N GLU A 95 -1.32 8.24 -15.78
CA GLU A 95 -1.29 9.04 -17.02
C GLU A 95 -0.11 8.63 -17.92
N LYS A 96 1.07 8.41 -17.34
CA LYS A 96 2.26 7.93 -18.08
C LYS A 96 2.05 6.52 -18.65
N ALA A 97 1.51 5.60 -17.86
CA ALA A 97 1.23 4.24 -18.31
C ALA A 97 0.18 4.21 -19.43
N GLU A 98 -0.88 5.00 -19.31
CA GLU A 98 -1.90 5.15 -20.35
C GLU A 98 -1.32 5.73 -21.64
N TYR A 99 -0.42 6.72 -21.53
CA TYR A 99 0.28 7.28 -22.69
C TYR A 99 1.14 6.22 -23.39
N GLU A 100 1.93 5.44 -22.66
CA GLU A 100 2.74 4.35 -23.23
C GLU A 100 1.87 3.24 -23.85
N ILE A 101 0.73 2.90 -23.24
CA ILE A 101 -0.24 1.96 -23.82
C ILE A 101 -0.78 2.50 -25.16
N LYS A 102 -1.16 3.79 -25.22
CA LYS A 102 -1.62 4.42 -26.47
C LYS A 102 -0.53 4.41 -27.54
N LYS A 103 0.69 4.76 -27.17
CA LYS A 103 1.86 4.77 -28.08
C LYS A 103 2.16 3.38 -28.62
N THR A 104 2.25 2.36 -27.75
CA THR A 104 2.50 0.98 -28.17
C THR A 104 1.36 0.43 -29.04
N THR A 105 0.11 0.74 -28.70
CA THR A 105 -1.06 0.37 -29.51
C THR A 105 -1.00 0.99 -30.91
N ALA A 106 -0.62 2.27 -31.01
CA ALA A 106 -0.44 2.94 -32.30
C ALA A 106 0.68 2.28 -33.14
N ILE A 107 1.84 2.01 -32.52
CA ILE A 107 2.96 1.31 -33.19
C ILE A 107 2.53 -0.07 -33.69
N ILE A 108 1.76 -0.83 -32.90
CA ILE A 108 1.24 -2.14 -33.30
C ILE A 108 0.28 -2.02 -34.48
N ALA A 109 -0.58 -0.99 -34.49
CA ALA A 109 -1.52 -0.76 -35.60
C ALA A 109 -0.77 -0.42 -36.90
N GLU A 110 0.24 0.46 -36.83
CA GLU A 110 1.12 0.80 -37.96
C GLU A 110 1.88 -0.43 -38.47
N TYR A 111 2.46 -1.22 -37.56
CA TYR A 111 3.15 -2.46 -37.91
C TYR A 111 2.22 -3.43 -38.66
N LYS A 112 1.01 -3.66 -38.15
CA LYS A 112 0.00 -4.50 -38.81
C LYS A 112 -0.37 -3.98 -40.20
N GLN A 113 -0.50 -2.66 -40.34
CA GLN A 113 -0.78 -2.03 -41.63
C GLN A 113 0.34 -2.28 -42.64
N ILE A 114 1.59 -2.10 -42.24
CA ILE A 114 2.76 -2.36 -43.10
C ILE A 114 2.81 -3.84 -43.49
N CYS A 115 2.63 -4.77 -42.54
CA CYS A 115 2.58 -6.20 -42.83
C CYS A 115 1.48 -6.54 -43.84
N SER A 116 0.27 -5.99 -43.66
CA SER A 116 -0.83 -6.19 -44.61
C SER A 116 -0.48 -5.67 -46.01
N GLN A 117 0.13 -4.48 -46.11
CA GLN A 117 0.56 -3.91 -47.39
C GLN A 117 1.63 -4.77 -48.08
N LEU A 118 2.62 -5.26 -47.32
CA LEU A 118 3.66 -6.14 -47.83
C LEU A 118 3.08 -7.47 -48.33
N SER A 119 2.18 -8.09 -47.57
CA SER A 119 1.48 -9.31 -48.01
C SER A 119 0.70 -9.08 -49.30
N THR A 120 -0.09 -8.01 -49.39
CA THR A 120 -0.82 -7.67 -50.64
C THR A 120 0.13 -7.41 -51.81
N ARG A 121 1.27 -6.76 -51.60
CA ARG A 121 2.27 -6.53 -52.65
C ARG A 121 2.91 -7.83 -53.11
N LEU A 122 3.23 -8.73 -52.18
CA LEU A 122 3.79 -10.05 -52.48
C LEU A 122 2.80 -10.90 -53.28
N GLU A 123 1.54 -10.96 -52.86
CA GLU A 123 0.48 -11.69 -53.58
C GLU A 123 0.29 -11.16 -55.01
N LYS A 124 0.28 -9.83 -55.19
CA LYS A 124 0.21 -9.21 -56.52
C LYS A 124 1.42 -9.57 -57.38
N GLN A 125 2.62 -9.54 -56.82
CA GLN A 125 3.85 -9.89 -57.54
C GLN A 125 3.87 -11.37 -57.94
N GLN A 126 3.43 -12.26 -57.05
CA GLN A 126 3.31 -13.69 -57.33
C GLN A 126 2.28 -13.97 -58.42
N ALA A 127 1.12 -13.29 -58.38
CA ALA A 127 0.10 -13.40 -59.43
C ALA A 127 0.62 -12.91 -60.79
N ALA A 128 1.28 -11.74 -60.83
CA ALA A 128 1.86 -11.19 -62.05
C ALA A 128 2.97 -12.09 -62.62
N SER A 129 3.88 -12.57 -61.79
CA SER A 129 4.95 -13.49 -62.21
C SER A 129 4.39 -14.81 -62.74
N LYS A 130 3.33 -15.34 -62.12
CA LYS A 130 2.63 -16.54 -62.61
C LYS A 130 1.99 -16.28 -63.99
N GLU A 131 1.34 -15.14 -64.18
CA GLU A 131 0.76 -14.75 -65.48
C GLU A 131 1.84 -14.59 -66.56
N GLU A 132 2.93 -13.89 -66.26
CA GLU A 132 4.07 -13.74 -67.17
C GLU A 132 4.67 -15.09 -67.56
N LEU A 133 4.83 -16.00 -66.59
CA LEU A 133 5.33 -17.35 -66.84
C LEU A 133 4.37 -18.15 -67.72
N GLU A 134 3.05 -18.05 -67.50
CA GLU A 134 2.06 -18.70 -68.36
C GLU A 134 2.06 -18.12 -69.78
N VAL A 135 2.30 -16.82 -69.96
CA VAL A 135 2.48 -16.20 -71.28
C VAL A 135 3.73 -16.73 -71.97
N VAL A 136 4.86 -16.82 -71.26
CA VAL A 136 6.11 -17.39 -71.79
C VAL A 136 5.91 -18.86 -72.18
N LYS A 137 5.29 -19.66 -71.30
CA LYS A 137 4.94 -21.05 -71.58
C LYS A 137 4.01 -21.17 -72.78
N GLY A 138 2.98 -20.33 -72.88
CA GLY A 138 2.06 -20.31 -74.01
C GLY A 138 2.77 -20.04 -75.34
N LYS A 139 3.67 -19.05 -75.36
CA LYS A 139 4.52 -18.76 -76.55
C LYS A 139 5.46 -19.91 -76.88
N MET A 140 6.08 -20.51 -75.87
CA MET A 140 6.98 -21.67 -76.03
C MET A 140 6.23 -22.87 -76.63
N MET A 141 5.05 -23.19 -76.12
CA MET A 141 4.24 -24.31 -76.63
C MET A 141 3.60 -24.03 -78.00
N ALA A 142 3.50 -22.78 -78.43
CA ALA A 142 3.08 -22.42 -79.79
C ALA A 142 4.18 -22.63 -80.85
N CYS A 143 5.46 -22.66 -80.45
CA CYS A 143 6.59 -22.92 -81.33
C CYS A 143 6.86 -24.42 -81.44
N LYS A 144 6.69 -25.00 -82.64
CA LYS A 144 6.85 -26.45 -82.89
C LYS A 144 8.20 -27.01 -82.44
N HIS A 145 9.29 -26.25 -82.61
CA HIS A 145 10.62 -26.71 -82.19
C HIS A 145 10.78 -26.67 -80.66
N CYS A 146 10.25 -25.64 -80.00
CA CYS A 146 10.35 -25.49 -78.55
C CYS A 146 9.47 -26.48 -77.79
N SER A 147 8.28 -26.84 -78.31
CA SER A 147 7.38 -27.79 -77.67
C SER A 147 7.93 -29.22 -77.55
N ASP A 148 8.87 -29.58 -78.43
CA ASP A 148 9.55 -30.88 -78.41
C ASP A 148 10.66 -30.91 -77.36
N ILE A 149 11.35 -29.78 -77.16
CA ILE A 149 12.46 -29.62 -76.22
C ILE A 149 11.95 -29.47 -74.77
N PHE A 150 10.84 -28.77 -74.57
CA PHE A 150 10.32 -28.46 -73.24
C PHE A 150 9.02 -29.22 -72.91
N SER A 151 8.79 -29.49 -71.63
CA SER A 151 7.52 -30.00 -71.11
C SER A 151 6.51 -28.88 -70.94
N LYS A 152 5.23 -29.24 -70.75
CA LYS A 152 4.15 -28.27 -70.50
C LYS A 152 4.39 -27.49 -69.20
N GLU A 153 5.10 -28.09 -68.26
CA GLU A 153 5.49 -27.51 -66.98
C GLU A 153 6.67 -26.53 -67.11
N GLY A 154 7.35 -26.48 -68.26
CA GLY A 154 8.51 -25.64 -68.53
C GLY A 154 9.86 -26.33 -68.33
N ALA A 155 9.88 -27.62 -67.98
CA ALA A 155 11.11 -28.37 -67.76
C ALA A 155 11.71 -28.88 -69.08
N LEU A 156 13.03 -28.90 -69.21
CA LEU A 156 13.73 -29.47 -70.37
C LEU A 156 13.52 -30.99 -70.45
N LYS A 157 12.99 -31.49 -71.57
CA LYS A 157 12.94 -32.91 -71.91
C LYS A 157 14.28 -33.36 -72.51
N LEU A 158 15.36 -33.25 -71.76
CA LEU A 158 16.62 -33.86 -72.16
C LEU A 158 16.54 -35.37 -71.92
N ALA A 159 16.36 -36.11 -73.02
CA ALA A 159 16.59 -37.54 -73.05
C ALA A 159 18.07 -37.83 -72.71
N ALA A 160 18.27 -38.56 -71.62
CA ALA A 160 19.47 -39.28 -71.19
C ALA A 160 20.71 -39.17 -72.11
N THR A 161 21.38 -38.03 -72.04
CA THR A 161 22.77 -37.82 -72.50
C THR A 161 23.27 -36.71 -71.58
N GLY A 162 23.92 -37.00 -70.47
CA GLY A 162 25.24 -37.58 -70.44
C GLY A 162 26.22 -36.48 -70.05
N ARG A 163 26.52 -36.42 -68.75
CA ARG A 163 27.69 -35.82 -68.10
C ARG A 163 27.78 -34.29 -67.99
N GLU A 164 27.79 -33.88 -66.72
CA GLU A 164 28.65 -32.83 -66.16
C GLU A 164 28.49 -31.41 -66.73
N ASP A 165 27.35 -30.77 -66.44
CA ASP A 165 27.31 -29.31 -66.33
C ASP A 165 26.19 -28.82 -65.38
N GLN A 166 25.94 -29.55 -64.29
CA GLN A 166 25.09 -29.09 -63.18
C GLN A 166 25.92 -28.47 -62.05
N GLY A 167 27.22 -28.29 -62.24
CA GLY A 167 28.13 -27.81 -61.21
C GLY A 167 28.00 -26.32 -60.88
N ILE A 168 27.44 -25.50 -61.78
CA ILE A 168 27.43 -24.03 -61.61
C ILE A 168 26.15 -23.55 -60.92
N GLU A 169 24.95 -23.92 -61.39
CA GLU A 169 23.69 -23.52 -60.72
C GLU A 169 23.52 -24.15 -59.32
N THR A 170 23.99 -25.39 -59.13
CA THR A 170 23.92 -26.03 -57.80
C THR A 170 24.89 -25.41 -56.80
N ASP A 171 25.99 -24.79 -57.26
CA ASP A 171 26.95 -24.12 -56.38
C ASP A 171 26.39 -22.79 -55.88
N ASP A 172 25.71 -22.02 -56.74
CA ASP A 172 25.05 -20.76 -56.36
C ASP A 172 23.92 -20.98 -55.33
N GLU A 173 23.04 -21.97 -55.55
CA GLU A 173 22.00 -22.31 -54.56
C GLU A 173 22.61 -22.82 -53.25
N LYS A 174 23.64 -23.66 -53.32
CA LYS A 174 24.35 -24.18 -52.15
C LYS A 174 25.05 -23.07 -51.39
N ASP A 175 25.62 -22.08 -52.05
CA ASP A 175 26.26 -20.93 -51.41
C ASP A 175 25.23 -19.97 -50.82
N SER A 176 24.09 -19.77 -51.47
CA SER A 176 22.94 -19.04 -50.91
C SER A 176 22.42 -19.72 -49.63
N LEU A 177 22.23 -21.04 -49.65
CA LEU A 177 21.80 -21.81 -48.48
C LEU A 177 22.85 -21.79 -47.35
N LYS A 178 24.15 -21.90 -47.66
CA LYS A 178 25.22 -21.74 -46.66
C LYS A 178 25.22 -20.34 -46.04
N LYS A 179 24.95 -19.31 -46.84
CA LYS A 179 24.85 -17.93 -46.36
C LYS A 179 23.66 -17.77 -45.41
N GLN A 180 22.47 -18.25 -45.80
CA GLN A 180 21.30 -18.26 -44.93
C GLN A 180 21.53 -19.06 -43.65
N LEU A 181 22.18 -20.22 -43.74
CA LEU A 181 22.53 -21.03 -42.57
C LEU A 181 23.40 -20.23 -41.60
N ARG A 182 24.45 -19.56 -42.12
CA ARG A 182 25.34 -18.72 -41.31
C ARG A 182 24.62 -17.51 -40.71
N GLU A 183 23.69 -16.91 -41.43
CA GLU A 183 22.87 -15.78 -40.96
C GLU A 183 21.95 -16.22 -39.81
N MET A 184 21.27 -17.37 -39.96
CA MET A 184 20.45 -17.97 -38.92
C MET A 184 21.28 -18.42 -37.70
N GLU A 185 22.50 -18.92 -37.90
CA GLU A 185 23.44 -19.24 -36.82
C GLU A 185 23.83 -17.99 -36.02
N LEU A 186 24.06 -16.86 -36.69
CA LEU A 186 24.37 -15.58 -36.05
C LEU A 186 23.17 -15.03 -35.28
N GLU A 187 21.97 -15.03 -35.88
CA GLU A 187 20.73 -14.61 -35.22
C GLU A 187 20.44 -15.46 -33.97
N LEU A 188 20.65 -16.77 -34.07
CA LEU A 188 20.51 -17.67 -32.93
C LEU A 188 21.52 -17.36 -31.83
N ALA A 189 22.79 -17.09 -32.17
CA ALA A 189 23.81 -16.71 -31.21
C ALA A 189 23.47 -15.38 -30.52
N GLN A 190 23.00 -14.38 -31.27
CA GLN A 190 22.58 -13.09 -30.75
C GLN A 190 21.36 -13.23 -29.81
N THR A 191 20.36 -14.02 -30.19
CA THR A 191 19.19 -14.29 -29.36
C THR A 191 19.57 -15.04 -28.07
N LYS A 192 20.51 -16.00 -28.14
CA LYS A 192 21.05 -16.68 -26.96
C LYS A 192 21.77 -15.72 -26.03
N LEU A 193 22.55 -14.78 -26.56
CA LEU A 193 23.22 -13.75 -25.76
C LEU A 193 22.21 -12.86 -25.03
N GLN A 194 21.21 -12.33 -25.74
CA GLN A 194 20.15 -11.52 -25.15
C GLN A 194 19.38 -12.26 -24.05
N LEU A 195 19.12 -13.56 -24.25
CA LEU A 195 18.46 -14.39 -23.23
C LEU A 195 19.33 -14.54 -21.97
N VAL A 196 20.64 -14.72 -22.11
CA VAL A 196 21.57 -14.80 -20.98
C VAL A 196 21.61 -13.47 -20.24
N GLU A 197 21.73 -12.35 -20.96
CA GLU A 197 21.71 -11.01 -20.36
C GLU A 197 20.41 -10.73 -19.59
N ALA A 198 19.26 -11.10 -20.17
CA ALA A 198 17.96 -10.97 -19.53
C ALA A 198 17.87 -11.84 -18.25
N LYS A 199 18.35 -13.09 -18.30
CA LYS A 199 18.40 -13.97 -17.11
C LYS A 199 19.31 -13.42 -16.02
N CYS A 200 20.50 -12.94 -16.37
CA CYS A 200 21.40 -12.28 -15.41
C CYS A 200 20.76 -11.03 -14.80
N LYS A 201 20.04 -10.23 -15.58
CA LYS A 201 19.34 -9.05 -15.08
C LYS A 201 18.21 -9.41 -14.10
N ILE A 202 17.46 -10.46 -14.40
CA ILE A 202 16.41 -10.97 -13.49
C ILE A 202 17.04 -11.43 -12.17
N GLN A 203 18.13 -12.20 -12.22
CA GLN A 203 18.82 -12.68 -11.03
C GLN A 203 19.35 -11.53 -10.16
N GLU A 204 19.93 -10.48 -10.77
CA GLU A 204 20.35 -9.26 -10.07
C GLU A 204 19.16 -8.57 -9.37
N LEU A 205 18.03 -8.44 -10.06
CA LEU A 205 16.83 -7.82 -9.50
C LEU A 205 16.23 -8.66 -8.35
N GLU A 206 16.28 -9.98 -8.44
CA GLU A 206 15.85 -10.89 -7.36
C GLU A 206 16.75 -10.75 -6.12
N HIS A 207 18.06 -10.63 -6.32
CA HIS A 207 19.01 -10.34 -5.24
C HIS A 207 18.73 -9.00 -4.58
N GLN A 208 18.54 -7.94 -5.37
CA GLN A 208 18.20 -6.60 -4.84
C GLN A 208 16.87 -6.62 -4.07
N ARG A 209 15.84 -7.29 -4.59
CA ARG A 209 14.57 -7.48 -3.89
C ARG A 209 14.76 -8.22 -2.56
N GLY A 210 15.57 -9.29 -2.56
CA GLY A 210 15.90 -10.05 -1.35
C GLY A 210 16.62 -9.19 -0.29
N ALA A 211 17.58 -8.38 -0.71
CA ALA A 211 18.31 -7.46 0.16
C ALA A 211 17.36 -6.41 0.78
N LEU A 212 16.55 -5.74 -0.05
CA LEU A 212 15.57 -4.75 0.42
C LEU A 212 14.52 -5.38 1.37
N MET A 213 14.07 -6.61 1.09
CA MET A 213 13.14 -7.31 1.97
C MET A 213 13.78 -7.63 3.33
N ASN A 214 15.06 -8.02 3.33
CA ASN A 214 15.81 -8.23 4.57
C ASN A 214 16.03 -6.92 5.33
N GLU A 215 16.28 -5.80 4.65
CA GLU A 215 16.38 -4.48 5.26
C GLU A 215 15.05 -4.04 5.89
N ILE A 216 13.92 -4.25 5.20
CA ILE A 216 12.58 -3.97 5.74
C ILE A 216 12.30 -4.84 6.97
N GLN A 217 12.64 -6.13 6.94
CA GLN A 217 12.47 -7.01 8.11
C GLN A 217 13.40 -6.62 9.25
N ALA A 218 14.64 -6.23 8.96
CA ALA A 218 15.57 -5.72 9.97
C ALA A 218 15.07 -4.42 10.59
N ALA A 219 14.53 -3.48 9.79
CA ALA A 219 13.90 -2.25 10.27
C ALA A 219 12.64 -2.52 11.10
N LYS A 220 11.82 -3.49 10.68
CA LYS A 220 10.62 -3.92 11.41
C LYS A 220 10.98 -4.60 12.74
N ASN A 221 12.06 -5.37 12.79
CA ASN A 221 12.55 -5.98 14.04
C ASN A 221 13.47 -5.04 14.85
N SER A 222 13.86 -3.92 14.26
CA SER A 222 14.65 -2.88 14.90
C SER A 222 13.84 -2.18 15.98
N TRP A 223 14.57 -1.49 16.84
CA TRP A 223 14.17 -1.07 18.18
C TRP A 223 12.80 -0.38 18.24
N PHE A 224 12.36 0.28 17.17
CA PHE A 224 11.07 0.95 17.07
C PHE A 224 9.89 0.02 17.39
N SER A 225 9.86 -1.20 16.83
CA SER A 225 8.78 -2.15 17.11
C SER A 225 8.89 -2.76 18.51
N LYS A 226 10.11 -2.91 19.04
CA LYS A 226 10.31 -3.39 20.41
C LYS A 226 9.81 -2.37 21.43
N THR A 227 10.09 -1.09 21.21
CA THR A 227 9.61 0.01 22.07
C THR A 227 8.08 0.16 21.99
N LEU A 228 7.51 0.11 20.78
CA LEU A 228 6.05 0.20 20.60
C LEU A 228 5.30 -0.97 21.25
N ASN A 229 5.79 -2.20 21.09
CA ASN A 229 5.16 -3.36 21.72
C ASN A 229 5.29 -3.31 23.25
N SER A 230 6.42 -2.88 23.81
CA SER A 230 6.56 -2.70 25.27
C SER A 230 5.59 -1.66 25.84
N ILE A 231 5.31 -0.57 25.12
CA ILE A 231 4.32 0.44 25.55
C ILE A 231 2.91 -0.15 25.52
N LYS A 232 2.58 -0.95 24.51
CA LYS A 232 1.26 -1.56 24.37
C LYS A 232 0.96 -2.55 25.50
N THR A 233 1.95 -3.32 25.95
CA THR A 233 1.78 -4.23 27.11
C THR A 233 1.67 -3.47 28.43
N ALA A 234 2.30 -2.30 28.56
CA ALA A 234 2.21 -1.50 29.79
C ALA A 234 0.82 -0.85 30.01
N THR A 235 -0.01 -0.76 28.97
CA THR A 235 -1.33 -0.09 29.05
C THR A 235 -2.52 -1.06 28.90
N GLY A 236 -2.24 -2.35 28.71
CA GLY A 236 -3.27 -3.40 28.68
C GLY A 236 -3.62 -3.87 30.08
N THR A 237 -4.48 -3.11 30.78
CA THR A 237 -5.23 -3.54 31.96
C THR A 237 -5.76 -4.96 31.77
N GLN A 238 -5.39 -5.90 32.65
CA GLN A 238 -5.93 -7.26 32.68
C GLN A 238 -7.47 -7.22 32.82
N PRO A 239 -8.21 -7.88 31.91
CA PRO A 239 -9.52 -8.41 32.25
C PRO A 239 -9.42 -9.94 32.29
N LEU A 240 -10.09 -10.51 33.29
CA LEU A 240 -10.01 -11.89 33.73
C LEU A 240 -10.14 -12.94 32.62
N GLN A 241 -9.36 -14.01 32.81
CA GLN A 241 -9.36 -15.26 32.05
C GLN A 241 -10.79 -15.79 31.79
N PRO A 242 -11.19 -15.97 30.53
CA PRO A 242 -12.30 -16.86 30.19
C PRO A 242 -11.80 -18.31 30.25
N ALA A 243 -12.46 -19.11 31.07
CA ALA A 243 -12.22 -20.55 31.20
C ALA A 243 -12.29 -21.28 29.84
N PRO A 244 -11.51 -22.36 29.65
CA PRO A 244 -11.34 -23.01 28.36
C PRO A 244 -12.62 -23.75 27.95
N VAL A 245 -13.28 -23.27 26.90
CA VAL A 245 -14.34 -24.01 26.22
C VAL A 245 -13.70 -24.81 25.07
N THR A 246 -13.61 -26.10 25.33
CA THR A 246 -13.24 -27.20 24.44
C THR A 246 -14.07 -27.19 23.15
N GLN A 247 -13.45 -27.16 21.98
CA GLN A 247 -14.07 -27.69 20.75
C GLN A 247 -13.07 -28.42 19.84
N PRO A 248 -13.50 -29.49 19.14
CA PRO A 248 -12.64 -30.50 18.52
C PRO A 248 -12.39 -30.25 17.02
N PRO A 249 -11.47 -31.00 16.38
CA PRO A 249 -10.83 -30.62 15.13
C PRO A 249 -11.70 -30.95 13.92
N LYS A 250 -11.59 -30.11 12.88
CA LYS A 250 -12.06 -30.45 11.55
C LYS A 250 -10.94 -30.25 10.53
N GLU A 251 -10.53 -31.40 10.03
CA GLU A 251 -9.79 -31.62 8.79
C GLU A 251 -10.39 -30.82 7.64
N SER A 252 -9.54 -30.29 6.77
CA SER A 252 -9.85 -30.10 5.36
C SER A 252 -8.55 -30.19 4.59
N THR A 253 -8.60 -31.11 3.63
CA THR A 253 -7.57 -31.64 2.73
C THR A 253 -6.83 -30.58 1.93
#